data_AF-A0A1H1H927-F1
#
_entry.id   AF-A0A1H1H927-F1
#
_cell.length_a   1.000
_cell.length_b   1.000
_cell.length_c   1.000
_cell.angle_alpha   90.00
_cell.angle_beta   90.00
_cell.angle_gamma   90.00
#
_symmetry.space_group_name_H-M   'P 1'
#
loop_
_entity.id
_entity.type
_entity.pdbx_description
1 polymer ?
#
loop_
_entity_poly.entity_id
_entity_poly.type
_entity_poly.pdbx_seq_one_letter_code
_entity_poly.pdbx_strand_id
1 'polypeptide(L)' 'MVTRVEIADHIETAFVGAGAADRAELIETAKRSGARPEIVAVLERLPDRRYANLRQLWTELPEIPVRA' A
#
# COMPACT_ATOMS: atom_id res chain seq x y z
N MET A 1 -13.19 -8.37 0.33
CA MET A 1 -13.14 -6.89 0.24
C MET A 1 -11.82 -6.46 0.83
N VAL A 2 -11.08 -5.60 0.15
CA VAL A 2 -9.79 -5.07 0.65
C VAL A 2 -10.06 -3.88 1.58
N THR A 3 -9.29 -3.77 2.67
CA THR A 3 -9.40 -2.66 3.63
C THR A 3 -8.08 -1.93 3.81
N ARG A 4 -8.12 -0.68 4.30
CA ARG A 4 -6.88 0.10 4.56
C ARG A 4 -6.00 -0.56 5.62
N VAL A 5 -6.60 -1.18 6.64
CA VAL A 5 -5.87 -1.94 7.67
C VAL A 5 -5.16 -3.13 7.04
N GLU A 6 -5.86 -3.94 6.25
CA GLU A 6 -5.28 -5.09 5.56
C GLU A 6 -4.13 -4.68 4.63
N ILE A 7 -4.29 -3.59 3.86
CA ILE A 7 -3.20 -3.07 3.03
C ILE A 7 -2.01 -2.62 3.90
N ALA A 8 -2.26 -1.87 4.98
CA ALA A 8 -1.22 -1.34 5.85
C ALA A 8 -0.35 -2.45 6.47
N ASP A 9 -0.99 -3.53 6.96
CA ASP A 9 -0.32 -4.69 7.54
C ASP A 9 0.69 -5.32 6.57
N HIS A 10 0.44 -5.22 5.26
CA HIS A 10 1.31 -5.78 4.22
C HIS A 10 2.42 -4.85 3.74
N ILE A 11 2.31 -3.52 3.91
CA ILE A 11 3.22 -2.53 3.29
C ILE A 11 3.90 -1.59 4.28
N GLU A 12 3.56 -1.60 5.57
CA GLU A 12 4.15 -0.65 6.53
C GLU A 12 5.68 -0.72 6.60
N THR A 13 6.24 -1.92 6.39
CA THR A 13 7.68 -2.18 6.43
C THR A 13 8.42 -1.52 5.27
N ALA A 14 7.73 -1.16 4.18
CA ALA A 14 8.31 -0.41 3.07
C ALA A 14 8.82 0.98 3.49
N PHE A 15 8.25 1.55 4.55
CA PHE A 15 8.60 2.91 5.02
C PHE A 15 9.72 2.92 6.08
N VAL A 16 10.09 1.78 6.66
CA VAL A 16 11.03 1.70 7.81
C VAL A 16 12.47 2.08 7.42
N GLY A 17 12.88 1.87 6.17
CA GLY A 17 14.24 2.15 5.70
C GLY A 17 14.44 3.60 5.24
N ALA A 18 13.93 3.93 4.06
CA ALA A 18 14.17 5.21 3.39
C ALA A 18 13.23 6.34 3.84
N GLY A 19 12.25 6.07 4.71
CA GLY A 19 11.22 7.02 5.14
C GLY A 19 10.18 7.38 4.06
N ALA A 20 10.34 6.87 2.83
CA ALA A 20 9.38 6.96 1.76
C ALA A 20 9.48 5.70 0.88
N ALA A 21 8.38 5.32 0.25
CA ALA A 21 8.31 4.19 -0.68
C ALA A 21 7.62 4.63 -1.98
N ASP A 22 8.14 4.22 -3.13
CA ASP A 22 7.46 4.35 -4.42
C ASP A 22 6.48 3.19 -4.68
N ARG A 23 5.68 3.30 -5.75
CA ARG A 23 4.68 2.27 -6.09
C ARG A 23 5.30 0.88 -6.26
N ALA A 24 6.48 0.77 -6.86
CA ALA A 24 7.12 -0.51 -7.10
C ALA A 24 7.57 -1.13 -5.76
N GLU A 25 8.17 -0.34 -4.87
CA GLU A 25 8.57 -0.77 -3.53
C GLU A 25 7.38 -1.25 -2.69
N LEU A 26 6.23 -0.57 -2.79
CA LEU A 26 4.98 -0.98 -2.12
C LEU A 26 4.45 -2.30 -2.64
N ILE A 27 4.41 -2.49 -3.97
CA ILE A 27 3.97 -3.74 -4.61
C ILE A 27 4.89 -4.90 -4.23
N GLU A 28 6.20 -4.71 -4.31
CA GLU A 28 7.17 -5.75 -3.96
C GLU A 28 7.13 -6.10 -2.47
N THR A 29 6.87 -5.11 -1.61
CA THR A 29 6.69 -5.37 -0.17
C THR A 29 5.41 -6.15 0.10
N ALA A 30 4.30 -5.82 -0.55
CA ALA A 30 3.05 -6.58 -0.45
C ALA A 30 3.21 -8.03 -0.94
N LYS A 31 3.90 -8.25 -2.07
CA LYS A 31 4.19 -9.60 -2.58
C LYS A 31 5.04 -10.40 -1.59
N ARG A 32 6.10 -9.79 -1.05
CA ARG A 32 6.98 -10.45 -0.07
C ARG A 32 6.26 -10.80 1.23
N SER A 33 5.26 -10.00 1.65
CA SER A 33 4.44 -10.29 2.82
C SER A 33 3.29 -11.28 2.56
N GLY A 34 3.19 -11.84 1.35
CA GLY A 34 2.15 -12.82 1.00
C GLY A 34 0.77 -12.20 0.81
N ALA A 35 0.70 -10.91 0.47
CA ALA A 35 -0.56 -10.23 0.20
C ALA A 35 -1.33 -10.93 -0.92
N ARG A 36 -2.65 -11.00 -0.76
CA ARG A 36 -3.54 -11.54 -1.79
C ARG A 36 -3.54 -10.68 -3.07
N PRO A 37 -3.83 -11.27 -4.25
CA PRO A 37 -3.77 -10.55 -5.52
C PRO A 37 -4.60 -9.26 -5.56
N GLU A 38 -5.72 -9.21 -4.83
CA GLU A 38 -6.58 -8.02 -4.77
C GLU A 38 -5.89 -6.82 -4.11
N ILE A 39 -5.00 -7.04 -3.14
CA ILE A 39 -4.21 -5.97 -2.52
C ILE A 39 -3.19 -5.43 -3.52
N VAL A 40 -2.51 -6.33 -4.24
CA VAL A 40 -1.56 -5.94 -5.29
C VAL A 40 -2.26 -5.13 -6.38
N ALA A 41 -3.43 -5.58 -6.83
CA ALA A 41 -4.24 -4.86 -7.82
C ALA A 41 -4.67 -3.46 -7.32
N VAL A 42 -4.92 -3.28 -6.02
CA VAL A 42 -5.18 -1.95 -5.45
C VAL A 42 -3.94 -1.06 -5.48
N LEU A 43 -2.76 -1.60 -5.15
CA LEU A 43 -1.50 -0.86 -5.18
C LEU A 43 -1.06 -0.47 -6.60
N GLU A 44 -1.37 -1.30 -7.60
CA GLU A 44 -1.09 -1.02 -9.02
C GLU A 44 -1.83 0.23 -9.55
N ARG A 45 -2.96 0.60 -8.94
CA ARG A 45 -3.73 1.81 -9.29
C ARG A 45 -3.05 3.11 -8.83
N LEU A 46 -2.03 3.03 -7.98
CA LEU A 46 -1.38 4.21 -7.43
C LEU A 46 -0.61 4.96 -8.53
N PRO A 47 -0.58 6.31 -8.48
CA PRO A 47 0.35 7.11 -9.28
C PRO A 47 1.81 6.69 -9.05
N ASP A 48 2.62 6.83 -10.10
CA ASP A 48 4.06 6.54 -10.04
C ASP A 48 4.80 7.68 -9.34
N ARG A 49 4.84 7.64 -8.02
CA ARG A 49 5.52 8.63 -7.18
C ARG A 49 5.93 8.01 -5.85
N ARG A 50 6.73 8.75 -5.10
CA ARG A 50 7.06 8.41 -3.71
C ARG A 50 5.97 8.85 -2.76
N TYR A 51 5.66 7.99 -1.80
CA TYR A 51 4.78 8.23 -0.67
C TYR A 51 5.63 8.28 0.59
N ALA A 52 5.49 9.32 1.39
CA ALA A 52 6.20 9.47 2.66
C ALA A 52 5.56 8.67 3.81
N ASN A 53 4.28 8.30 3.66
CA ASN A 53 3.52 7.57 4.68
C ASN A 53 2.19 7.06 4.11
N LEU A 54 1.51 6.22 4.89
CA LEU A 54 0.20 5.66 4.56
C LEU A 54 -0.89 6.74 4.34
N ARG A 55 -0.82 7.90 4.99
CA ARG A 55 -1.84 8.96 4.83
C ARG A 55 -1.85 9.51 3.40
N GLN A 56 -0.67 9.68 2.78
CA GLN A 56 -0.58 10.09 1.38
C GLN A 56 -1.17 9.02 0.45
N LEU A 57 -0.95 7.74 0.77
CA LEU A 57 -1.49 6.62 0.00
C LEU A 57 -3.02 6.56 0.06
N TRP A 58 -3.62 6.78 1.24
CA TRP A 58 -5.08 6.83 1.40
C TRP A 58 -5.76 8.01 0.70
N THR A 59 -5.00 9.06 0.36
CA THR A 59 -5.53 10.18 -0.44
C THR A 59 -5.79 9.75 -1.89
N GLU A 60 -5.03 8.78 -2.40
CA GLU A 60 -5.19 8.22 -3.75
C GLU A 60 -6.18 7.04 -3.81
N LEU A 61 -6.58 6.51 -2.64
CA LEU A 61 -7.48 5.36 -2.49
C LEU A 61 -8.70 5.70 -1.60
N PRO A 62 -9.47 6.75 -1.91
CA PRO A 62 -10.56 7.22 -1.06
C PRO A 62 -11.69 6.19 -0.89
N GLU A 63 -11.90 5.33 -1.88
CA GLU A 63 -12.96 4.32 -1.90
C GLU A 63 -12.66 3.09 -1.06
N ILE A 64 -11.40 2.87 -0.66
CA ILE A 64 -11.04 1.71 0.14
C ILE A 64 -11.51 1.94 1.59
N PRO A 65 -12.37 1.06 2.14
CA PRO A 65 -12.88 1.19 3.50
C PRO A 65 -11.77 1.00 4.52
N VAL A 66 -11.91 1.62 5.69
CA VAL A 66 -10.90 1.52 6.77
C VAL A 66 -10.81 0.08 7.29
N ARG A 67 -11.95 -0.56 7.55
CA ARG A 67 -12.08 -1.92 8.07
C ARG A 67 -13.38 -2.56 7.55
N ALA A 68 -13.46 -3.89 7.60
CA ALA A 68 -14.66 -4.66 7.29
C ALA A 68 -15.72 -4.55 8.39
#